data_AF-A0A3B8SWA1-F1
#
_entry.id   AF-A0A3B8SWA1-F1
#
_cell.length_a   1.000
_cell.length_b   1.000
_cell.length_c   1.000
_cell.angle_alpha   90.00
_cell.angle_beta   90.00
_cell.angle_gamma   90.00
#
_symmetry.space_group_name_H-M   'P 1'
#
loop_
_entity.id
_entity.type
_entity.pdbx_description
1 polymer ?
#
loop_
_entity_poly.entity_id
_entity_poly.type
_entity_poly.pdbx_seq_one_letter_code
_entity_poly.pdbx_strand_id
1 'polypeptide(L)'
;MDYRQQSYAANRTANVGTGTYKIRSVQSGIKQFNRSNIQNYSFFLGGVASKNRDLQNLDPQKTGYNRIFITRMPEFMKYIMPDQTKWFKHILETMFTEITGLADATMEFVPLAGGVNGNEIQIPTILKDSTDEITITVPEQSGSVVREYISTWLYGIADRISGYSRYCGILDSKENNTGNLTYAQCNHTMEAIYIATDPTGLAENIEFACLLTNMVPKTVKESCFNYRSGNIEINLYEIPFTCNKYVSADINDRAKELLTKYSVVLNSINQTSGYTSTDVAEMTAWNLTE
;
A
#
# COMPACT_ATOMS: atom_id res chain seq x y z
N MET A 1 36.67 14.74 -15.36
CA MET A 1 35.32 15.22 -15.71
C MET A 1 34.42 14.86 -14.54
N ASP A 2 34.07 15.86 -13.76
CA ASP A 2 33.30 15.73 -12.51
C ASP A 2 31.91 15.14 -12.76
N TYR A 3 31.63 14.00 -12.14
CA TYR A 3 30.33 13.33 -12.10
C TYR A 3 29.65 13.55 -10.75
N ARG A 4 29.50 14.81 -10.35
CA ARG A 4 28.69 15.18 -9.19
C ARG A 4 27.69 16.26 -9.59
N GLN A 5 26.43 15.98 -9.26
CA GLN A 5 25.26 16.85 -9.37
C GLN A 5 24.64 16.99 -10.77
N GLN A 6 23.82 16.01 -11.15
CA GLN A 6 22.52 16.35 -11.73
C GLN A 6 21.45 15.75 -10.84
N SER A 7 20.99 16.61 -9.94
CA SER A 7 19.93 16.38 -8.98
C SER A 7 18.61 16.07 -9.67
N TYR A 8 17.90 15.14 -9.04
CA TYR A 8 16.50 14.81 -9.17
C TYR A 8 15.58 15.97 -9.54
N ALA A 9 15.16 16.05 -10.81
CA ALA A 9 13.87 16.58 -11.25
C ALA A 9 13.78 16.51 -12.78
N ALA A 10 13.45 15.35 -13.34
CA ALA A 10 12.94 15.31 -14.71
C ALA A 10 11.47 15.79 -14.70
N ASN A 11 11.32 17.11 -14.47
CA ASN A 11 10.11 17.85 -14.71
C ASN A 11 10.05 18.10 -16.22
N ARG A 12 9.22 17.37 -16.95
CA ARG A 12 9.05 17.61 -18.39
C ARG A 12 8.44 19.00 -18.55
N THR A 13 9.18 19.93 -19.13
CA THR A 13 8.69 21.28 -19.45
C THR A 13 8.25 21.31 -20.92
N ALA A 14 7.01 21.72 -21.17
CA ALA A 14 6.61 22.09 -22.52
C ALA A 14 6.75 23.60 -22.69
N ASN A 15 7.51 24.00 -23.70
CA ASN A 15 7.56 25.38 -24.15
C ASN A 15 6.37 25.60 -25.08
N VAL A 16 5.34 26.27 -24.57
CA VAL A 16 4.18 26.68 -25.38
C VAL A 16 4.21 28.20 -25.47
N GLY A 17 4.73 28.73 -26.59
CA GLY A 17 4.62 30.13 -27.05
C GLY A 17 5.12 31.23 -26.10
N THR A 18 4.47 31.40 -24.95
CA THR A 18 4.66 32.51 -24.00
C THR A 18 4.84 32.06 -22.55
N GLY A 19 4.95 30.75 -22.27
CA GLY A 19 5.19 30.25 -20.91
C GLY A 19 5.80 28.85 -20.87
N THR A 20 6.63 28.60 -19.85
CA THR A 20 7.15 27.26 -19.54
C THR A 20 6.16 26.56 -18.61
N TYR A 21 5.42 25.57 -19.12
CA TYR A 21 4.50 24.78 -18.30
C TYR A 21 5.15 23.49 -17.84
N LYS A 22 5.09 23.21 -16.54
CA LYS A 22 5.57 21.95 -15.95
C LYS A 22 4.52 20.86 -16.17
N ILE A 23 4.79 19.93 -17.09
CA ILE A 23 3.96 18.76 -17.33
C ILE A 23 4.20 17.77 -16.18
N ARG A 24 3.12 17.37 -15.52
CA ARG A 24 3.13 16.30 -14.53
C ARG A 24 2.51 15.05 -15.15
N SER A 25 3.27 13.97 -15.18
CA SER A 25 2.80 12.61 -15.44
C SER A 25 2.44 11.91 -14.13
N VAL A 26 1.77 10.76 -14.22
CA VAL A 26 1.48 9.88 -13.07
C VAL A 26 2.76 9.44 -12.34
N GLN A 27 3.89 9.34 -13.06
CA GLN A 27 5.22 9.03 -12.51
C GLN A 27 6.01 10.27 -12.06
N SER A 28 5.42 11.47 -12.13
CA SER A 28 6.09 12.67 -11.59
C SER A 28 6.15 12.59 -10.07
N GLY A 29 7.32 12.92 -9.51
CA GLY A 29 7.56 12.80 -8.07
C GLY A 29 8.13 11.45 -7.64
N ILE A 30 8.21 10.43 -8.51
CA ILE A 30 8.82 9.12 -8.21
C ILE A 30 9.94 8.76 -9.19
N LYS A 31 10.49 7.54 -9.12
CA LYS A 31 11.58 7.07 -9.97
C LYS A 31 11.19 7.22 -11.44
N GLN A 32 12.08 7.82 -12.22
CA GLN A 32 11.92 7.94 -13.66
C GLN A 32 13.06 7.22 -14.35
N PHE A 33 12.76 6.58 -15.47
CA PHE A 33 13.77 5.96 -16.30
C PHE A 33 14.68 7.04 -16.91
N ASN A 34 15.88 7.20 -16.36
CA ASN A 34 16.83 8.26 -16.72
C ASN A 34 18.03 7.72 -17.53
N ARG A 35 17.79 6.82 -18.49
CA ARG A 35 18.87 6.24 -19.28
C ARG A 35 18.75 6.72 -20.73
N SER A 36 19.73 7.50 -21.15
CA SER A 36 19.67 8.44 -22.27
C SER A 36 19.59 7.82 -23.66
N ASN A 37 19.69 6.49 -23.81
CA ASN A 37 19.71 5.84 -25.13
C ASN A 37 19.19 4.39 -25.08
N ILE A 38 17.92 4.18 -24.71
CA ILE A 38 17.29 2.85 -24.80
C ILE A 38 17.36 2.28 -26.22
N GLN A 39 17.34 3.15 -27.24
CA GLN A 39 17.42 2.80 -28.66
C GLN A 39 18.78 2.24 -29.09
N ASN A 40 19.86 2.56 -28.38
CA ASN A 40 21.22 2.10 -28.73
C ASN A 40 21.58 0.78 -28.05
N TYR A 41 20.65 0.15 -27.32
CA TYR A 41 20.91 -1.13 -26.69
C TYR A 41 20.79 -2.26 -27.72
N SER A 42 21.93 -2.89 -28.03
CA SER A 42 22.05 -3.95 -29.05
C SER A 42 21.26 -5.23 -28.75
N PHE A 43 20.75 -5.40 -27.54
CA PHE A 43 19.82 -6.48 -27.19
C PHE A 43 18.47 -6.35 -27.91
N PHE A 44 17.98 -5.13 -28.17
CA PHE A 44 16.77 -4.93 -28.96
C PHE A 44 16.98 -5.23 -30.45
N LEU A 45 18.24 -5.38 -30.90
CA LEU A 45 18.64 -5.77 -32.25
C LEU A 45 18.99 -7.27 -32.37
N GLY A 46 18.70 -8.08 -31.33
CA GLY A 46 18.83 -9.54 -31.37
C GLY A 46 20.20 -10.09 -30.97
N GLY A 47 21.12 -9.28 -30.44
CA GLY A 47 22.41 -9.72 -29.91
C GLY A 47 22.48 -9.65 -28.39
N VAL A 48 23.04 -10.65 -27.71
CA VAL A 48 23.28 -10.55 -26.25
C VAL A 48 24.51 -9.67 -25.99
N ALA A 49 24.28 -8.42 -25.58
CA ALA A 49 25.35 -7.52 -25.16
C ALA A 49 25.39 -7.38 -23.63
N SER A 50 26.44 -7.96 -23.04
CA SER A 50 26.69 -8.05 -21.59
C SER A 50 27.72 -7.05 -21.07
N LYS A 51 28.23 -6.15 -21.92
CA LYS A 51 29.20 -5.12 -21.50
C LYS A 51 28.51 -4.04 -20.66
N ASN A 52 29.24 -3.42 -19.74
CA ASN A 52 28.69 -2.38 -18.85
C ASN A 52 27.98 -1.25 -19.61
N ARG A 53 28.53 -0.79 -20.75
CA ARG A 53 27.90 0.23 -21.61
C ARG A 53 26.51 -0.16 -22.15
N ASP A 54 26.28 -1.46 -22.34
CA ASP A 54 25.06 -2.02 -22.91
C ASP A 54 24.08 -2.32 -21.75
N LEU A 55 24.55 -2.94 -20.66
CA LEU A 55 23.78 -3.16 -19.43
C LEU A 55 23.32 -1.87 -18.75
N GLN A 56 24.01 -0.75 -19.00
CA GLN A 56 23.54 0.57 -18.63
C GLN A 56 22.20 0.94 -19.28
N ASN A 57 21.62 0.20 -20.22
CA ASN A 57 20.25 0.46 -20.69
C ASN A 57 19.26 -0.64 -20.29
N LEU A 58 19.74 -1.72 -19.66
CA LEU A 58 18.93 -2.84 -19.19
C LEU A 58 18.76 -2.76 -17.68
N ASP A 59 17.58 -2.37 -17.22
CA ASP A 59 17.20 -2.37 -15.81
C ASP A 59 15.75 -2.83 -15.67
N PRO A 60 15.50 -4.15 -15.65
CA PRO A 60 14.14 -4.66 -15.51
C PRO A 60 13.58 -4.31 -14.13
N GLN A 61 12.31 -3.91 -14.10
CA GLN A 61 11.60 -3.64 -12.85
C GLN A 61 11.53 -4.92 -12.01
N LYS A 62 12.01 -4.85 -10.77
CA LYS A 62 11.91 -5.93 -9.79
C LYS A 62 10.71 -5.66 -8.88
N THR A 63 9.74 -6.56 -8.90
CA THR A 63 8.53 -6.51 -8.05
C THR A 63 8.74 -7.25 -6.73
N GLY A 64 7.90 -6.97 -5.72
CA GLY A 64 7.89 -7.69 -4.44
C GLY A 64 8.38 -6.88 -3.23
N TYR A 65 8.87 -5.66 -3.45
CA TYR A 65 9.22 -4.72 -2.37
C TYR A 65 8.08 -3.73 -2.17
N ASN A 66 7.00 -4.20 -1.56
CA ASN A 66 5.82 -3.40 -1.32
C ASN A 66 5.74 -2.99 0.16
N ARG A 67 5.13 -1.83 0.44
CA ARG A 67 4.78 -1.39 1.78
C ARG A 67 3.40 -0.74 1.75
N ILE A 68 2.66 -0.91 2.83
CA ILE A 68 1.40 -0.23 3.06
C ILE A 68 1.49 0.59 4.34
N PHE A 69 0.99 1.82 4.28
CA PHE A 69 0.91 2.72 5.42
C PHE A 69 -0.54 3.12 5.65
N ILE A 70 -1.05 2.87 6.85
CA ILE A 70 -2.42 3.23 7.21
C ILE A 70 -2.41 4.65 7.76
N THR A 71 -2.96 5.57 6.97
CA THR A 71 -3.01 6.99 7.32
C THR A 71 -4.10 7.25 8.35
N ARG A 72 -5.26 6.60 8.23
CA ARG A 72 -6.42 6.80 9.10
C ARG A 72 -7.12 5.48 9.39
N MET A 73 -7.28 5.15 10.68
CA MET A 73 -8.15 4.08 11.17
C MET A 73 -9.58 4.61 11.41
N PRO A 74 -10.61 3.74 11.38
CA PRO A 74 -11.99 4.11 11.71
C PRO A 74 -12.08 4.75 13.10
N GLU A 75 -12.77 5.89 13.18
CA GLU A 75 -12.77 6.73 14.38
C GLU A 75 -13.50 6.05 15.55
N PHE A 76 -14.61 5.38 15.27
CA PHE A 76 -15.41 4.71 16.31
C PHE A 76 -14.64 3.55 16.96
N MET A 77 -13.80 2.84 16.20
CA MET A 77 -12.97 1.74 16.74
C MET A 77 -11.91 2.23 17.71
N LYS A 78 -11.43 3.49 17.57
CA LYS A 78 -10.49 4.08 18.54
C LYS A 78 -11.12 4.26 19.92
N TYR A 79 -12.45 4.40 19.99
CA TYR A 79 -13.18 4.52 21.24
C TYR A 79 -13.57 3.16 21.82
N ILE A 80 -14.00 2.20 20.98
CA ILE A 80 -14.37 0.85 21.44
C ILE A 80 -13.13 0.05 21.89
N MET A 81 -12.07 0.08 21.07
CA MET A 81 -10.91 -0.80 21.17
C MET A 81 -9.63 -0.01 20.86
N PRO A 82 -9.20 0.91 21.76
CA PRO A 82 -8.07 1.81 21.50
C PRO A 82 -6.74 1.06 21.28
N ASP A 83 -6.47 0.02 22.06
CA ASP A 83 -5.20 -0.71 21.99
C ASP A 83 -5.20 -1.73 20.84
N GLN A 84 -6.29 -2.46 20.64
CA GLN A 84 -6.44 -3.37 19.51
C GLN A 84 -6.42 -2.62 18.17
N THR A 85 -6.90 -1.38 18.12
CA THR A 85 -6.78 -0.53 16.92
C THR A 85 -5.31 -0.24 16.59
N LYS A 86 -4.46 0.01 17.59
CA LYS A 86 -3.01 0.21 17.38
C LYS A 86 -2.34 -1.09 16.93
N TRP A 87 -2.68 -2.21 17.55
CA TRP A 87 -2.12 -3.52 17.19
C TRP A 87 -2.53 -3.92 15.79
N PHE A 88 -3.81 -3.79 15.45
CA PHE A 88 -4.32 -4.11 14.12
C PHE A 88 -3.67 -3.26 13.03
N LYS A 89 -3.51 -1.95 13.27
CA LYS A 89 -2.72 -1.08 12.40
C LYS A 89 -1.30 -1.62 12.20
N HIS A 90 -0.61 -1.96 13.29
CA HIS A 90 0.76 -2.46 13.21
C HIS A 90 0.86 -3.80 12.45
N ILE A 91 -0.08 -4.71 12.67
CA ILE A 91 -0.16 -6.01 11.98
C ILE A 91 -0.33 -5.79 10.48
N LEU A 92 -1.25 -4.93 10.06
CA LEU A 92 -1.46 -4.62 8.64
C LEU A 92 -0.24 -3.96 7.99
N GLU A 93 0.49 -3.11 8.70
CA GLU A 93 1.67 -2.42 8.15
C GLU A 93 2.94 -3.30 8.09
N THR A 94 3.08 -4.29 8.97
CA THR A 94 4.34 -5.04 9.14
C THR A 94 4.26 -6.54 8.85
N MET A 95 3.09 -7.16 9.01
CA MET A 95 2.92 -8.62 8.94
C MET A 95 2.09 -9.06 7.73
N PHE A 96 1.79 -8.18 6.78
CA PHE A 96 1.11 -8.59 5.55
C PHE A 96 1.99 -9.53 4.74
N THR A 97 1.39 -10.62 4.23
CA THR A 97 2.06 -11.57 3.35
C THR A 97 1.76 -11.27 1.89
N GLU A 98 0.56 -10.79 1.61
CA GLU A 98 0.09 -10.54 0.25
C GLU A 98 -0.88 -9.36 0.20
N ILE A 99 -0.82 -8.60 -0.89
CA ILE A 99 -1.77 -7.53 -1.22
C ILE A 99 -2.20 -7.76 -2.67
N THR A 100 -3.50 -7.97 -2.89
CA THR A 100 -4.08 -8.23 -4.21
C THR A 100 -5.30 -7.33 -4.45
N GLY A 101 -5.70 -7.15 -5.72
CA GLY A 101 -6.92 -6.41 -6.08
C GLY A 101 -6.70 -5.05 -6.75
N LEU A 102 -5.46 -4.61 -6.98
CA LEU A 102 -5.19 -3.44 -7.81
C LEU A 102 -5.57 -3.74 -9.28
N ALA A 103 -6.56 -3.03 -9.81
CA ALA A 103 -7.02 -3.20 -11.19
C ALA A 103 -6.36 -2.22 -12.16
N ASP A 104 -6.39 -2.57 -13.44
CA ASP A 104 -5.90 -1.75 -14.54
C ASP A 104 -6.91 -0.66 -14.93
N ALA A 105 -6.41 0.46 -15.43
CA ALA A 105 -7.25 1.48 -16.06
C ALA A 105 -7.56 1.08 -17.50
N THR A 106 -8.83 1.02 -17.87
CA THR A 106 -9.30 0.58 -19.19
C THR A 106 -10.03 1.71 -19.90
N MET A 107 -9.79 1.85 -21.22
CA MET A 107 -10.47 2.83 -22.06
C MET A 107 -11.71 2.18 -22.68
N GLU A 108 -12.87 2.79 -22.50
CA GLU A 108 -14.08 2.39 -23.21
C GLU A 108 -14.09 2.98 -24.62
N PHE A 109 -14.55 2.18 -25.58
CA PHE A 109 -14.66 2.58 -26.98
C PHE A 109 -16.10 2.39 -27.46
N VAL A 110 -16.60 3.39 -28.19
CA VAL A 110 -17.90 3.30 -28.86
C VAL A 110 -17.66 3.12 -30.36
N PRO A 111 -18.22 2.07 -30.99
CA PRO A 111 -18.13 1.90 -32.43
C PRO A 111 -19.02 2.91 -33.14
N LEU A 112 -18.43 3.69 -34.05
CA LEU A 112 -19.15 4.52 -35.01
C LEU A 112 -19.10 3.82 -36.37
N ALA A 113 -20.25 3.30 -36.80
CA ALA A 113 -20.38 2.70 -38.12
C ALA A 113 -20.44 3.79 -39.21
N GLY A 114 -19.56 3.68 -40.20
CA GLY A 114 -19.48 4.63 -41.32
C GLY A 114 -19.20 3.93 -42.65
N GLY A 115 -20.12 4.09 -43.61
CA GLY A 115 -19.97 3.60 -44.99
C GLY A 115 -20.86 2.41 -45.36
N VAL A 116 -20.95 2.12 -46.66
CA VAL A 116 -21.86 1.12 -47.25
C VAL A 116 -21.48 -0.33 -46.88
N ASN A 117 -20.23 -0.57 -46.48
CA ASN A 117 -19.71 -1.90 -46.10
C ASN A 117 -19.64 -2.14 -44.59
N GLY A 118 -20.24 -1.29 -43.75
CA GLY A 118 -20.28 -1.53 -42.29
C GLY A 118 -18.92 -1.48 -41.60
N ASN A 119 -17.95 -0.73 -42.14
CA ASN A 119 -16.69 -0.49 -41.45
C ASN A 119 -16.95 0.40 -40.23
N GLU A 120 -16.46 -0.04 -39.07
CA GLU A 120 -16.61 0.68 -37.81
C GLU A 120 -15.28 1.31 -37.40
N ILE A 121 -15.35 2.54 -36.92
CA ILE A 121 -14.24 3.23 -36.26
C ILE A 121 -14.55 3.26 -34.77
N GLN A 122 -13.63 2.76 -33.94
CA GLN A 122 -13.77 2.81 -32.49
C GLN A 122 -13.30 4.18 -31.98
N ILE A 123 -14.21 4.93 -31.37
CA ILE A 123 -13.91 6.24 -30.77
C ILE A 123 -13.75 6.06 -29.26
N PRO A 124 -12.62 6.50 -28.66
CA PRO A 124 -12.43 6.43 -27.21
C PRO A 124 -13.38 7.41 -26.50
N THR A 125 -14.04 6.95 -25.43
CA THR A 125 -15.02 7.76 -24.69
C THR A 125 -14.55 8.11 -23.28
N ILE A 126 -14.38 7.11 -22.42
CA ILE A 126 -14.10 7.31 -20.99
C ILE A 126 -13.01 6.34 -20.55
N LEU A 127 -12.05 6.84 -19.77
CA LEU A 127 -11.08 6.01 -19.06
C LEU A 127 -11.63 5.67 -17.68
N LYS A 128 -11.80 4.38 -17.39
CA LYS A 128 -12.31 3.90 -16.09
C LYS A 128 -11.25 3.10 -15.36
N ASP A 129 -11.08 3.42 -14.08
CA ASP A 129 -10.36 2.57 -13.13
C ASP A 129 -11.38 1.71 -12.39
N SER A 130 -11.20 0.38 -12.44
CA SER A 130 -12.15 -0.58 -11.84
C SER A 130 -11.62 -1.18 -10.54
N THR A 131 -10.76 -0.44 -9.83
CA THR A 131 -10.25 -0.87 -8.52
C THR A 131 -11.27 -0.57 -7.43
N ASP A 132 -12.14 -1.54 -7.13
CA ASP A 132 -13.21 -1.43 -6.13
C ASP A 132 -12.93 -2.24 -4.84
N GLU A 133 -12.01 -3.20 -4.90
CA GLU A 133 -11.67 -4.09 -3.78
C GLU A 133 -10.17 -4.36 -3.72
N ILE A 134 -9.64 -4.36 -2.50
CA ILE A 134 -8.26 -4.78 -2.21
C ILE A 134 -8.28 -5.81 -1.09
N THR A 135 -7.58 -6.92 -1.28
CA THR A 135 -7.45 -7.96 -0.27
C THR A 135 -6.05 -7.91 0.33
N ILE A 136 -5.99 -7.85 1.66
CA ILE A 136 -4.75 -7.91 2.42
C ILE A 136 -4.74 -9.22 3.21
N THR A 137 -3.71 -10.03 3.01
CA THR A 137 -3.53 -11.31 3.71
C THR A 137 -2.54 -11.14 4.85
N VAL A 138 -2.94 -11.53 6.05
CA VAL A 138 -2.11 -11.47 7.27
C VAL A 138 -2.16 -12.80 8.02
N PRO A 139 -1.09 -13.23 8.70
CA PRO A 139 -1.15 -14.39 9.58
C PRO A 139 -2.01 -14.07 10.82
N GLU A 140 -2.94 -14.94 11.14
CA GLU A 140 -3.75 -14.82 12.35
C GLU A 140 -2.91 -15.15 13.59
N GLN A 141 -3.01 -14.32 14.62
CA GLN A 141 -2.33 -14.57 15.90
C GLN A 141 -3.18 -15.44 16.82
N SER A 142 -2.53 -16.13 17.77
CA SER A 142 -3.23 -16.86 18.82
C SER A 142 -4.21 -15.94 19.55
N GLY A 143 -5.41 -16.44 19.83
CA GLY A 143 -6.51 -15.63 20.38
C GLY A 143 -7.40 -14.95 19.33
N SER A 144 -7.10 -15.09 18.04
CA SER A 144 -7.92 -14.55 16.94
C SER A 144 -8.10 -13.02 16.97
N VAL A 145 -7.01 -12.29 17.23
CA VAL A 145 -7.00 -10.83 17.41
C VAL A 145 -7.50 -10.09 16.17
N VAL A 146 -7.12 -10.55 14.97
CA VAL A 146 -7.50 -9.91 13.70
C VAL A 146 -8.98 -10.15 13.43
N ARG A 147 -9.44 -11.40 13.61
CA ARG A 147 -10.87 -11.74 13.48
C ARG A 147 -11.75 -10.96 14.46
N GLU A 148 -11.38 -10.90 15.73
CA GLU A 148 -12.16 -10.19 16.75
C GLU A 148 -12.31 -8.71 16.36
N TYR A 149 -11.22 -8.06 15.98
CA TYR A 149 -11.24 -6.66 15.55
C TYR A 149 -12.18 -6.43 14.35
N ILE A 150 -12.08 -7.27 13.32
CA ILE A 150 -12.93 -7.14 12.11
C ILE A 150 -14.40 -7.42 12.43
N SER A 151 -14.67 -8.40 13.29
CA SER A 151 -16.03 -8.71 13.71
C SER A 151 -16.66 -7.54 14.48
N THR A 152 -15.92 -6.94 15.42
CA THR A 152 -16.36 -5.76 16.16
C THR A 152 -16.55 -4.55 15.24
N TRP A 153 -15.68 -4.37 14.24
CA TRP A 153 -15.85 -3.31 13.24
C TRP A 153 -17.17 -3.48 12.49
N LEU A 154 -17.42 -4.67 11.92
CA LEU A 154 -18.62 -4.94 11.14
C LEU A 154 -19.90 -4.87 11.97
N TYR A 155 -19.92 -5.50 13.14
CA TYR A 155 -21.07 -5.43 14.06
C TYR A 155 -21.28 -4.04 14.65
N GLY A 156 -20.21 -3.25 14.77
CA GLY A 156 -20.30 -1.85 15.17
C GLY A 156 -21.02 -1.00 14.12
N ILE A 157 -20.73 -1.24 12.83
CA ILE A 157 -21.41 -0.55 11.71
C ILE A 157 -22.86 -1.00 11.59
N ALA A 158 -23.14 -2.29 11.61
CA ALA A 158 -24.51 -2.79 11.51
C ALA A 158 -24.70 -3.98 12.43
N ASP A 159 -25.62 -3.85 13.38
CA ASP A 159 -25.97 -4.96 14.27
C ASP A 159 -26.62 -6.10 13.49
N ARG A 160 -26.25 -7.35 13.82
CA ARG A 160 -26.69 -8.55 13.10
C ARG A 160 -28.20 -8.80 13.24
N ILE A 161 -28.78 -8.47 14.38
CA ILE A 161 -30.19 -8.77 14.69
C ILE A 161 -31.07 -7.59 14.29
N SER A 162 -30.75 -6.40 14.79
CA SER A 162 -31.60 -5.22 14.61
C SER A 162 -31.32 -4.45 13.32
N GLY A 163 -30.18 -4.66 12.67
CA GLY A 163 -29.74 -3.90 11.50
C GLY A 163 -29.38 -2.44 11.80
N TYR A 164 -29.51 -2.00 13.06
CA TYR A 164 -29.21 -0.62 13.44
C TYR A 164 -27.72 -0.44 13.76
N SER A 165 -27.20 0.70 13.36
CA SER A 165 -25.84 1.12 13.64
C SER A 165 -25.78 1.83 14.99
N ARG A 166 -25.27 1.14 16.01
CA ARG A 166 -25.13 1.69 17.37
C ARG A 166 -23.70 1.76 17.87
N TYR A 167 -22.71 1.40 17.04
CA TYR A 167 -21.29 1.31 17.42
C TYR A 167 -21.10 0.56 18.74
N CYS A 168 -21.66 -0.65 18.82
CA CYS A 168 -21.63 -1.50 20.01
C CYS A 168 -22.17 -0.82 21.30
N GLY A 169 -23.14 0.09 21.16
CA GLY A 169 -23.80 0.77 22.28
C GLY A 169 -23.24 2.16 22.61
N ILE A 170 -22.17 2.62 21.95
CA ILE A 170 -21.60 3.97 22.17
C ILE A 170 -22.64 5.07 21.86
N LEU A 171 -23.46 4.88 20.83
CA LEU A 171 -24.46 5.87 20.42
C LEU A 171 -25.68 5.93 21.37
N ASP A 172 -25.81 4.99 22.32
CA ASP A 172 -26.91 4.96 23.28
C ASP A 172 -26.60 5.72 24.58
N SER A 173 -25.31 5.84 24.93
CA SER A 173 -24.91 6.55 26.14
C SER A 173 -25.10 8.05 25.96
N LYS A 174 -26.21 8.60 26.46
CA LYS A 174 -26.44 10.05 26.62
C LYS A 174 -25.51 10.70 27.65
N GLU A 175 -24.82 9.90 28.45
CA GLU A 175 -24.01 10.33 29.60
C GLU A 175 -22.51 10.41 29.32
N ASN A 176 -22.00 9.63 28.36
CA ASN A 176 -20.59 9.68 28.02
C ASN A 176 -20.38 10.65 26.87
N ASN A 177 -19.79 11.79 27.21
CA ASN A 177 -19.31 12.84 26.31
C ASN A 177 -18.11 12.32 25.47
N THR A 178 -18.24 11.12 24.91
CA THR A 178 -17.24 10.44 24.09
C THR A 178 -17.28 11.05 22.70
N GLY A 179 -16.82 12.31 22.63
CA GLY A 179 -16.35 12.96 21.41
C GLY A 179 -17.38 13.10 20.29
N ASN A 180 -18.57 13.64 20.54
CA ASN A 180 -19.50 14.12 19.50
C ASN A 180 -19.68 13.15 18.30
N LEU A 181 -19.58 11.84 18.56
CA LEU A 181 -19.47 10.83 17.53
C LEU A 181 -20.86 10.62 16.95
N THR A 182 -21.06 11.10 15.73
CA THR A 182 -22.31 10.93 15.00
C THR A 182 -22.23 9.70 14.10
N TYR A 183 -23.39 9.13 13.79
CA TYR A 183 -23.46 8.13 12.75
C TYR A 183 -23.13 8.79 11.41
N ALA A 184 -22.00 8.40 10.83
CA ALA A 184 -21.49 8.98 9.60
C ALA A 184 -20.49 8.01 8.96
N GLN A 185 -20.55 7.89 7.63
CA GLN A 185 -19.66 7.01 6.87
C GLN A 185 -18.17 7.32 7.13
N CYS A 186 -17.82 8.59 7.34
CA CYS A 186 -16.44 9.01 7.64
C CYS A 186 -15.85 8.40 8.92
N ASN A 187 -16.71 7.91 9.82
CA ASN A 187 -16.28 7.21 11.03
C ASN A 187 -16.03 5.73 10.76
N HIS A 188 -16.68 5.14 9.75
CA HIS A 188 -16.58 3.72 9.40
C HIS A 188 -15.33 3.36 8.61
N THR A 189 -14.76 4.33 7.91
CA THR A 189 -13.78 4.09 6.84
C THR A 189 -12.34 4.23 7.30
N MET A 190 -11.49 3.38 6.76
CA MET A 190 -10.03 3.45 6.83
C MET A 190 -9.45 4.05 5.53
N GLU A 191 -8.26 4.62 5.63
CA GLU A 191 -7.46 5.10 4.49
C GLU A 191 -6.03 4.59 4.59
N ALA A 192 -5.44 4.26 3.45
CA ALA A 192 -4.09 3.73 3.36
C ALA A 192 -3.36 4.21 2.11
N ILE A 193 -2.04 4.32 2.19
CA ILE A 193 -1.15 4.56 1.06
C ILE A 193 -0.36 3.28 0.78
N TYR A 194 -0.49 2.76 -0.43
CA TYR A 194 0.27 1.62 -0.92
C TYR A 194 1.46 2.11 -1.74
N ILE A 195 2.63 1.53 -1.50
CA ILE A 195 3.90 1.91 -2.12
C ILE A 195 4.60 0.66 -2.61
N ALA A 196 5.03 0.67 -3.87
CA ALA A 196 5.96 -0.31 -4.42
C ALA A 196 7.31 0.40 -4.66
N THR A 197 8.36 -0.12 -4.01
CA THR A 197 9.72 0.38 -4.14
C THR A 197 10.55 -0.54 -5.03
N ASP A 198 11.69 -0.04 -5.49
CA ASP A 198 12.72 -0.87 -6.08
C ASP A 198 13.48 -1.67 -4.97
N PRO A 199 14.43 -2.57 -5.32
CA PRO A 199 15.13 -3.40 -4.33
C PRO A 199 16.03 -2.61 -3.38
N THR A 200 16.29 -1.33 -3.65
CA THR A 200 17.09 -0.47 -2.76
C THR A 200 16.28 -0.04 -1.53
N GLY A 201 14.94 -0.04 -1.63
CA GLY A 201 14.05 0.38 -0.54
C GLY A 201 14.20 1.87 -0.16
N LEU A 202 14.87 2.68 -0.98
CA LEU A 202 15.08 4.09 -0.74
C LEU A 202 13.86 4.92 -1.15
N ALA A 203 13.58 5.99 -0.41
CA ALA A 203 12.46 6.89 -0.70
C ALA A 203 12.54 7.57 -2.07
N GLU A 204 13.75 7.74 -2.61
CA GLU A 204 13.94 8.33 -3.95
C GLU A 204 13.52 7.37 -5.08
N ASN A 205 13.47 6.07 -4.81
CA ASN A 205 13.30 5.00 -5.78
C ASN A 205 11.95 4.27 -5.67
N ILE A 206 10.87 5.02 -5.45
CA ILE A 206 9.50 4.49 -5.53
C ILE A 206 9.17 4.25 -7.01
N GLU A 207 8.63 3.08 -7.35
CA GLU A 207 8.19 2.73 -8.71
C GLU A 207 6.69 3.01 -8.91
N PHE A 208 5.89 2.82 -7.86
CA PHE A 208 4.45 3.08 -7.87
C PHE A 208 3.93 3.44 -6.49
N ALA A 209 3.01 4.39 -6.40
CA ALA A 209 2.28 4.69 -5.17
C ALA A 209 0.81 5.01 -5.48
N CYS A 210 -0.08 4.61 -4.58
CA CYS A 210 -1.50 4.95 -4.68
C CYS A 210 -2.13 5.18 -3.30
N LEU A 211 -3.14 6.03 -3.26
CA LEU A 211 -3.98 6.27 -2.09
C LEU A 211 -5.25 5.43 -2.22
N LEU A 212 -5.55 4.67 -1.19
CA LEU A 212 -6.74 3.86 -1.03
C LEU A 212 -7.63 4.53 0.01
N THR A 213 -8.85 4.84 -0.38
CA THR A 213 -9.84 5.53 0.47
C THR A 213 -11.11 4.70 0.63
N ASN A 214 -11.95 5.05 1.60
CA ASN A 214 -13.21 4.36 1.88
C ASN A 214 -13.01 2.85 2.14
N MET A 215 -11.96 2.50 2.87
CA MET A 215 -11.66 1.10 3.18
C MET A 215 -12.51 0.57 4.32
N VAL A 216 -13.36 -0.42 4.03
CA VAL A 216 -14.20 -1.13 4.99
C VAL A 216 -14.10 -2.64 4.71
N PRO A 217 -13.88 -3.49 5.73
CA PRO A 217 -13.83 -4.93 5.52
C PRO A 217 -15.20 -5.45 5.07
N LYS A 218 -15.24 -6.41 4.14
CA LYS A 218 -16.50 -6.98 3.64
C LYS A 218 -16.99 -8.18 4.43
N THR A 219 -16.08 -9.01 4.91
CA THR A 219 -16.42 -10.33 5.47
C THR A 219 -15.60 -10.68 6.70
N VAL A 220 -16.26 -11.30 7.69
CA VAL A 220 -15.59 -12.05 8.76
C VAL A 220 -15.44 -13.50 8.30
N LYS A 221 -14.22 -13.99 8.14
CA LYS A 221 -13.97 -15.39 7.72
C LYS A 221 -13.92 -16.28 8.97
N GLU A 222 -14.96 -17.06 9.20
CA GLU A 222 -15.00 -18.12 10.23
C GLU A 222 -14.50 -19.47 9.69
N SER A 223 -14.28 -19.57 8.38
CA SER A 223 -13.83 -20.79 7.70
C SER A 223 -12.45 -21.27 8.13
N CYS A 224 -11.65 -20.42 8.77
CA CYS A 224 -10.34 -20.79 9.32
C CYS A 224 -10.41 -21.83 10.44
N PHE A 225 -11.58 -22.04 11.06
CA PHE A 225 -11.78 -23.07 12.09
C PHE A 225 -12.23 -24.41 11.53
N ASN A 226 -12.39 -24.54 10.20
CA ASN A 226 -12.71 -25.82 9.59
C ASN A 226 -11.52 -26.78 9.75
N TYR A 227 -11.76 -27.90 10.41
CA TYR A 227 -10.72 -28.88 10.73
C TYR A 227 -10.73 -30.06 9.77
N ARG A 228 -9.55 -30.41 9.24
CA ARG A 228 -9.30 -31.68 8.56
C ARG A 228 -8.18 -32.40 9.29
N SER A 229 -8.41 -33.68 9.63
CA SER A 229 -7.41 -34.50 10.29
C SER A 229 -6.12 -34.62 9.44
N GLY A 230 -4.97 -34.35 10.07
CA GLY A 230 -3.65 -34.46 9.44
C GLY A 230 -3.00 -33.15 8.99
N ASN A 231 -3.72 -32.02 8.95
CA ASN A 231 -3.16 -30.72 8.55
C ASN A 231 -2.92 -29.83 9.78
N ILE A 232 -1.67 -29.42 9.99
CA ILE A 232 -1.26 -28.39 10.96
C ILE A 232 -0.57 -27.29 10.16
N GLU A 233 -1.28 -26.20 9.91
CA GLU A 233 -0.81 -25.09 9.08
C GLU A 233 -1.00 -23.76 9.83
N ILE A 234 -0.20 -22.75 9.46
CA ILE A 234 -0.38 -21.39 9.94
C ILE A 234 -1.60 -20.81 9.22
N ASN A 235 -2.57 -20.32 10.00
CA ASN A 235 -3.77 -19.71 9.44
C ASN A 235 -3.45 -18.33 8.84
N LEU A 236 -3.58 -18.21 7.53
CA LEU A 236 -3.51 -16.94 6.81
C LEU A 236 -4.93 -16.37 6.67
N TYR A 237 -5.15 -15.21 7.28
CA TYR A 237 -6.42 -14.51 7.27
C TYR A 237 -6.43 -13.45 6.17
N GLU A 238 -7.24 -13.69 5.15
CA GLU A 238 -7.45 -12.77 4.03
C GLU A 238 -8.57 -11.78 4.34
N ILE A 239 -8.27 -10.49 4.26
CA ILE A 239 -9.19 -9.40 4.58
C ILE A 239 -9.55 -8.64 3.31
N PRO A 240 -10.73 -8.88 2.71
CA PRO A 240 -11.20 -8.09 1.58
C PRO A 240 -11.76 -6.75 2.07
N PHE A 241 -11.18 -5.65 1.57
CA PHE A 241 -11.64 -4.29 1.82
C PHE A 241 -12.26 -3.69 0.56
N THR A 242 -13.37 -2.98 0.70
CA THR A 242 -13.78 -1.99 -0.32
C THR A 242 -12.69 -0.94 -0.47
N CYS A 243 -12.48 -0.37 -1.65
CA CYS A 243 -11.60 0.80 -1.75
C CYS A 243 -11.90 1.62 -3.01
N ASN A 244 -11.56 2.91 -2.94
CA ASN A 244 -11.42 3.76 -4.11
C ASN A 244 -9.94 4.14 -4.25
N LYS A 245 -9.35 3.90 -5.43
CA LYS A 245 -7.95 4.17 -5.73
C LYS A 245 -7.76 5.56 -6.34
N TYR A 246 -6.79 6.30 -5.82
CA TYR A 246 -6.32 7.56 -6.39
C TYR A 246 -4.81 7.50 -6.64
N VAL A 247 -4.38 8.07 -7.77
CA VAL A 247 -2.96 8.18 -8.12
C VAL A 247 -2.69 9.62 -8.54
N SER A 248 -1.69 10.25 -7.93
CA SER A 248 -1.31 11.62 -8.23
C SER A 248 0.14 11.91 -7.85
N ALA A 249 0.70 12.97 -8.43
CA ALA A 249 2.04 13.43 -8.09
C ALA A 249 2.17 13.91 -6.63
N ASP A 250 1.09 14.39 -6.01
CA ASP A 250 1.12 14.77 -4.59
C ASP A 250 1.14 13.52 -3.69
N ILE A 251 0.35 12.49 -4.03
CA ILE A 251 0.37 11.20 -3.32
C ILE A 251 1.77 10.59 -3.38
N ASN A 252 2.44 10.70 -4.52
CA ASN A 252 3.82 10.28 -4.71
C ASN A 252 4.79 11.00 -3.76
N ASP A 253 4.68 12.32 -3.61
CA ASP A 253 5.53 13.10 -2.72
C ASP A 253 5.26 12.73 -1.23
N ARG A 254 3.99 12.54 -0.84
CA ARG A 254 3.62 12.09 0.52
C ARG A 254 4.07 10.66 0.81
N ALA A 255 4.05 9.78 -0.18
CA ALA A 255 4.58 8.43 -0.06
C ALA A 255 6.09 8.44 0.28
N LYS A 256 6.86 9.36 -0.31
CA LYS A 256 8.29 9.56 0.03
C LYS A 256 8.50 10.02 1.47
N GLU A 257 7.69 10.99 1.92
CA GLU A 257 7.73 11.48 3.30
C GLU A 257 7.44 10.34 4.30
N LEU A 258 6.42 9.51 4.03
CA LEU A 258 6.08 8.36 4.87
C LEU A 258 7.19 7.32 4.89
N LEU A 259 7.76 6.97 3.73
CA LEU A 259 8.83 5.98 3.68
C LEU A 259 10.07 6.45 4.43
N THR A 260 10.41 7.74 4.34
CA THR A 260 11.53 8.35 5.08
C THR A 260 11.27 8.36 6.59
N LYS A 261 10.03 8.62 7.01
CA LYS A 261 9.64 8.62 8.43
C LYS A 261 9.71 7.23 9.06
N TYR A 262 9.33 6.19 8.32
CA TYR A 262 9.26 4.81 8.79
C TYR A 262 10.41 3.94 8.26
N SER A 263 11.50 4.54 7.79
CA SER A 263 12.68 3.80 7.39
C SER A 263 13.37 3.24 8.63
N VAL A 264 13.24 1.93 8.86
CA VAL A 264 14.13 1.18 9.74
C VAL A 264 15.52 1.15 9.11
N VAL A 265 16.58 1.07 9.92
CA VAL A 265 17.95 0.88 9.42
C VAL A 265 18.00 -0.36 8.52
N LEU A 266 18.06 -0.16 7.21
CA LEU A 266 18.04 -1.23 6.21
C LEU A 266 19.38 -1.97 6.10
N ASN A 267 20.44 -1.45 6.72
CA ASN A 267 21.78 -2.01 6.64
C ASN A 267 22.12 -2.81 7.91
N SER A 268 22.38 -4.10 7.77
CA SER A 268 22.79 -5.00 8.86
C SER A 268 24.08 -4.55 9.55
N ILE A 269 24.97 -3.85 8.85
CA ILE A 269 26.22 -3.32 9.43
C ILE A 269 25.96 -2.23 10.47
N ASN A 270 24.88 -1.46 10.28
CA ASN A 270 24.49 -0.39 11.20
C ASN A 270 23.35 -0.82 12.14
N GLN A 271 23.03 -2.11 12.18
CA GLN A 271 21.99 -2.63 13.05
C GLN A 271 22.46 -2.53 14.51
N THR A 272 21.75 -1.74 15.30
CA THR A 272 21.97 -1.68 16.75
C THR A 272 21.49 -2.99 17.37
N SER A 273 22.31 -3.61 18.22
CA SER A 273 22.01 -4.89 18.87
C SER A 273 20.82 -4.83 19.83
N GLY A 274 20.37 -3.62 20.21
CA GLY A 274 19.26 -3.42 21.14
C GLY A 274 19.62 -3.62 22.61
N TYR A 275 20.78 -4.22 22.89
CA TYR A 275 21.32 -4.33 24.24
C TYR A 275 21.92 -3.01 24.70
N THR A 276 21.50 -2.56 25.87
CA THR A 276 22.16 -1.47 26.58
C THR A 276 23.35 -2.00 27.37
N SER A 277 24.29 -1.12 27.74
CA SER A 277 25.42 -1.51 28.60
C SER A 277 24.95 -2.05 29.96
N THR A 278 23.77 -1.66 30.42
CA THR A 278 23.14 -2.17 31.64
C THR A 278 22.72 -3.63 31.47
N ASP A 279 22.08 -3.98 30.35
CA ASP A 279 21.66 -5.36 30.08
C ASP A 279 22.87 -6.31 30.02
N VAL A 280 24.00 -5.84 29.49
CA VAL A 280 25.26 -6.62 29.45
C VAL A 280 25.87 -6.79 30.85
N ALA A 281 25.78 -5.76 31.70
CA ALA A 281 26.28 -5.84 33.07
C ALA A 281 25.44 -6.78 33.96
N GLU A 282 24.16 -6.97 33.64
CA GLU A 282 23.26 -7.87 34.36
C GLU A 282 23.37 -9.34 33.89
N MET A 283 24.14 -9.62 32.84
CA MET A 283 24.37 -11.00 32.39
C MET A 283 25.26 -11.75 33.39
N THR A 284 24.76 -12.87 33.91
CA THR A 284 25.50 -13.73 34.83
C THR A 284 26.78 -14.26 34.16
N ALA A 285 27.93 -13.95 34.76
CA ALA A 285 29.20 -14.51 34.34
C ALA A 285 29.23 -16.02 34.61
N TRP A 286 29.51 -16.81 33.58
CA TRP A 286 29.78 -18.24 33.72
C TRP A 286 31.17 -18.44 34.29
N ASN A 287 31.33 -18.20 35.59
CA ASN A 287 32.54 -18.60 36.29
C ASN A 287 32.47 -20.11 36.48
N LEU A 288 33.23 -20.87 35.68
CA LEU A 288 33.54 -22.26 35.99
C LEU A 288 34.31 -22.25 37.32
N THR A 289 33.65 -22.67 38.40
CA THR A 289 34.33 -23.00 39.65
C THR A 289 35.24 -24.19 39.38
N GLU A 290 36.56 -23.97 39.49
CA GLU A 290 37.57 -25.04 39.57
C GLU A 290 37.28 -26.02 40.71
#